data_AF-A0A0D2V2M9-F1
#
_entry.id   AF-A0A0D2V2M9-F1
#
_cell.length_a   1.000
_cell.length_b   1.000
_cell.length_c   1.000
_cell.angle_alpha   90.00
_cell.angle_beta   90.00
_cell.angle_gamma   90.00
#
_symmetry.space_group_name_H-M   'P 1'
#
loop_
_entity.id
_entity.type
_entity.pdbx_description
1 polymer ?
#
loop_
_entity_poly.entity_id
_entity_poly.type
_entity_poly.pdbx_seq_one_letter_code
_entity_poly.pdbx_strand_id
1 'polypeptide(L)'
;GTSDEVVDCSHGKQLWELCKEKYEPLWLKGGNHCDLEQYPEYIRHLKKFISTVEKSPSQKSRKNVDHQLERARKSVDLLDRIRTG
;
A
#
# COMPACT_ATOMS: atom_id res chain seq x y z
N GLY A 1 10.63 -11.56 -3.96
CA GLY A 1 11.89 -11.24 -3.27
C GLY A 1 12.96 -10.96 -4.29
N THR A 2 14.25 -11.19 -4.01
CA THR A 2 15.31 -10.94 -5.02
C THR A 2 15.44 -12.04 -6.07
N SER A 3 14.79 -13.19 -5.86
CA SER A 3 14.81 -14.35 -6.76
C SER A 3 13.41 -14.64 -7.31
N ASP A 4 12.60 -13.58 -7.46
CA ASP A 4 11.28 -13.65 -8.05
C ASP A 4 11.40 -13.80 -9.57
N GLU A 5 10.88 -14.91 -10.09
CA GLU A 5 10.94 -15.26 -11.52
C GLU A 5 9.77 -14.68 -12.34
N VAL A 6 8.73 -14.19 -11.67
CA VAL A 6 7.56 -13.56 -12.30
C VAL A 6 7.78 -12.06 -12.47
N VAL A 7 8.38 -11.41 -11.46
CA VAL A 7 8.63 -9.97 -11.44
C VAL A 7 10.03 -9.67 -10.89
N ASP A 8 10.92 -9.13 -11.73
CA ASP A 8 12.28 -8.77 -11.30
C ASP A 8 12.28 -7.70 -10.18
N CYS A 9 13.24 -7.82 -9.27
CA CYS A 9 13.41 -6.91 -8.14
C CYS A 9 13.62 -5.44 -8.55
N SER A 10 14.07 -5.17 -9.78
CA SER A 10 14.21 -3.84 -10.36
C SER A 10 12.89 -3.07 -10.39
N HIS A 11 11.76 -3.75 -10.62
CA HIS A 11 10.44 -3.13 -10.62
C HIS A 11 10.13 -2.51 -9.26
N GLY A 12 10.41 -3.26 -8.18
CA GLY A 12 10.27 -2.75 -6.82
C GLY A 12 11.16 -1.53 -6.57
N LYS A 13 12.40 -1.54 -7.06
CA LYS A 13 13.34 -0.42 -6.91
C LYS A 13 12.86 0.84 -7.62
N GLN A 14 12.36 0.71 -8.86
CA GLN A 14 11.80 1.82 -9.63
C GLN A 14 10.59 2.44 -8.94
N LEU A 15 9.65 1.62 -8.45
CA LEU A 15 8.49 2.10 -7.69
C LEU A 15 8.92 2.85 -6.43
N TRP A 16 9.93 2.35 -5.72
CA TRP A 16 10.48 3.01 -4.55
C TRP A 16 11.14 4.36 -4.88
N GLU A 17 11.86 4.45 -5.99
CA GLU A 17 12.48 5.69 -6.47
C GLU A 17 11.45 6.77 -6.81
N LEU A 18 10.35 6.36 -7.45
CA LEU A 18 9.24 7.24 -7.85
C LEU A 18 8.32 7.66 -6.68
N CYS A 19 8.40 6.97 -5.53
CA CYS A 19 7.52 7.25 -4.41
C CYS A 19 7.86 8.60 -3.74
N LYS A 20 6.83 9.42 -3.49
CA LYS A 20 6.94 10.72 -2.80
C LYS A 20 7.22 10.56 -1.30
N GLU A 21 6.60 9.58 -0.66
CA GLU A 21 6.76 9.24 0.75
C GLU A 21 7.41 7.86 0.86
N LYS A 22 8.74 7.83 0.91
CA LYS A 22 9.50 6.58 0.88
C LYS A 22 9.50 5.91 2.26
N TYR A 23 9.42 4.60 2.25
CA TYR A 23 9.77 3.74 3.38
C TYR A 23 10.91 2.82 2.96
N GLU A 24 11.81 2.47 3.88
CA GLU A 24 12.95 1.60 3.57
C GLU A 24 12.44 0.22 3.11
N PRO A 25 12.75 -0.23 1.88
CA PRO A 25 12.25 -1.49 1.36
C PRO A 25 12.99 -2.69 1.96
N LEU A 26 12.30 -3.82 2.10
CA LEU A 26 12.91 -5.09 2.47
C LEU A 26 13.19 -5.94 1.23
N TRP A 27 14.46 -6.08 0.86
CA TRP A 27 14.90 -6.98 -0.20
C TRP A 27 15.37 -8.31 0.39
N LEU A 28 14.49 -9.32 0.36
CA LEU A 28 14.82 -10.65 0.85
C LEU A 28 15.62 -11.44 -0.18
N LYS A 29 16.88 -11.71 0.15
CA LYS A 29 17.77 -12.56 -0.65
C LYS A 29 17.20 -13.98 -0.72
N GLY A 30 17.01 -14.49 -1.93
CA GLY A 30 16.48 -15.84 -2.15
C GLY A 30 14.95 -15.97 -2.10
N GLY A 31 14.22 -14.90 -1.72
CA GLY A 31 12.76 -14.93 -1.74
C GLY A 31 12.19 -14.83 -3.16
N ASN A 32 11.26 -15.72 -3.49
CA ASN A 32 10.46 -15.73 -4.71
C ASN A 32 9.17 -14.87 -4.54
N HIS A 33 8.14 -15.11 -5.34
CA HIS A 33 6.93 -14.27 -5.46
C HIS A 33 5.94 -14.44 -4.29
N CYS A 34 5.83 -15.65 -3.75
CA CYS A 34 4.80 -16.02 -2.76
C CYS A 34 5.37 -16.75 -1.53
N ASP A 35 6.63 -16.52 -1.17
CA ASP A 35 7.30 -17.20 -0.07
C ASP A 35 7.78 -16.25 1.04
N LEU A 36 7.60 -14.94 0.87
CA LEU A 36 8.20 -13.93 1.76
C LEU A 36 7.72 -14.06 3.21
N GLU A 37 6.50 -14.54 3.43
CA GLU A 37 5.95 -14.86 4.75
C GLU A 37 6.67 -15.97 5.51
N GLN A 38 7.42 -16.82 4.80
CA GLN A 38 8.27 -17.85 5.41
C GLN A 38 9.52 -17.24 6.06
N TYR A 39 9.86 -15.99 5.70
CA TYR A 39 11.02 -15.28 6.24
C TYR A 39 10.61 -14.46 7.47
N PRO A 40 11.17 -14.74 8.66
CA PRO A 40 10.80 -14.02 9.87
C PRO A 40 11.15 -12.50 9.80
N GLU A 41 12.10 -12.12 8.96
CA GLU A 41 12.44 -10.74 8.62
C GLU A 41 11.25 -9.99 7.99
N TYR A 42 10.47 -10.65 7.13
CA TYR A 42 9.31 -10.05 6.46
C TYR A 42 8.28 -9.59 7.48
N ILE A 43 7.86 -10.48 8.38
CA ILE A 43 6.85 -10.18 9.39
C ILE A 43 7.32 -9.07 10.34
N ARG A 44 8.60 -9.09 10.74
CA ARG A 44 9.18 -8.02 11.57
C ARG A 44 9.14 -6.67 10.87
N HIS A 45 9.54 -6.64 9.61
CA HIS A 45 9.56 -5.42 8.80
C HIS A 45 8.14 -4.89 8.53
N LEU A 46 7.18 -5.77 8.22
CA LEU A 46 5.78 -5.41 8.00
C LEU A 46 5.16 -4.75 9.24
N LYS A 47 5.41 -5.30 10.44
CA LYS A 47 4.95 -4.69 11.70
C LYS A 47 5.53 -3.29 11.89
N LYS A 48 6.83 -3.11 11.60
CA LYS A 48 7.50 -1.81 11.67
C LYS A 48 6.91 -0.82 10.66
N PHE A 49 6.63 -1.28 9.44
CA PHE A 49 6.01 -0.46 8.40
C PHE A 49 4.63 0.07 8.83
N ILE A 50 3.75 -0.82 9.29
CA ILE A 50 2.40 -0.45 9.77
C ILE A 50 2.51 0.59 10.89
N SER A 51 3.35 0.32 11.90
CA SER A 51 3.59 1.25 13.01
C SER A 51 4.12 2.62 12.57
N THR A 52 4.98 2.67 11.54
CA THR A 52 5.50 3.93 10.99
C THR A 52 4.42 4.69 10.21
N VAL A 53 3.65 3.99 9.38
CA VAL A 53 2.58 4.61 8.58
C VAL A 53 1.48 5.17 9.49
N GLU A 54 1.07 4.44 10.53
CA GLU A 54 0.05 4.87 11.49
C GLU A 54 0.45 6.13 12.27
N LYS A 55 1.75 6.28 12.56
CA LYS A 55 2.28 7.45 13.29
C LYS A 55 2.57 8.63 12.36
N SER A 56 2.51 8.44 11.04
CA SER A 56 2.87 9.49 10.09
C SER A 56 1.80 10.60 10.02
N PRO A 57 2.18 11.88 10.09
CA PRO A 57 1.24 13.00 10.02
C PRO A 57 0.50 13.07 8.68
N SER A 58 1.09 12.54 7.61
CA SER A 58 0.51 12.41 6.27
C SER A 58 -0.79 11.61 6.23
N GLN A 59 -1.02 10.69 7.18
CA GLN A 59 -2.29 9.96 7.27
C GLN A 59 -3.48 10.83 7.66
N LYS A 60 -3.28 11.94 8.37
CA LYS A 60 -4.40 12.85 8.71
C LYS A 60 -5.04 13.45 7.46
N SER A 61 -4.24 13.73 6.43
CA SER A 61 -4.73 14.20 5.13
C SER A 61 -5.41 13.08 4.35
N ARG A 62 -4.82 11.88 4.29
CA ARG A 62 -5.41 10.72 3.60
C ARG A 62 -6.76 10.26 4.19
N LYS A 63 -6.92 10.24 5.51
CA LYS A 63 -8.22 9.94 6.15
C LYS A 63 -9.31 10.94 5.75
N ASN A 64 -8.94 12.21 5.53
CA ASN A 64 -9.87 13.24 5.10
C ASN A 64 -10.32 13.02 3.64
N VAL A 65 -9.38 12.66 2.75
CA VAL A 65 -9.66 12.33 1.35
C VAL A 65 -10.53 11.07 1.23
N ASP A 66 -10.21 10.01 1.98
CA ASP A 66 -10.99 8.77 1.98
C ASP A 66 -12.43 9.01 2.46
N HIS A 67 -12.60 9.78 3.54
CA HIS A 67 -13.93 10.13 4.04
C HIS A 67 -14.71 11.04 3.08
N GLN A 68 -14.03 11.95 2.36
CA GLN A 68 -14.65 12.73 1.29
C GLN A 68 -15.04 11.88 0.09
N LEU A 69 -14.22 10.91 -0.30
CA LEU A 69 -14.52 9.97 -1.39
C LEU A 69 -15.71 9.07 -1.02
N GLU A 70 -15.75 8.56 0.21
CA GLU A 70 -16.87 7.77 0.72
C GLU A 70 -18.18 8.57 0.74
N ARG A 71 -18.11 9.85 1.15
CA ARG A 71 -19.26 10.76 1.13
C ARG A 71 -19.69 11.11 -0.30
N ALA A 72 -18.76 11.30 -1.23
CA ALA A 72 -19.06 11.55 -2.64
C ALA A 72 -19.75 10.35 -3.30
N ARG A 73 -19.29 9.12 -3.02
CA ARG A 73 -19.91 7.88 -3.50
C ARG A 73 -21.37 7.77 -3.06
N LYS A 74 -21.64 7.96 -1.77
CA LYS A 74 -23.02 7.97 -1.23
C LYS A 74 -23.93 9.01 -1.90
N SER A 75 -23.38 10.17 -2.30
CA SER A 75 -24.14 11.21 -2.99
C SER A 75 -24.52 10.80 -4.42
N VAL A 76 -23.63 10.11 -5.14
CA VAL A 76 -23.89 9.65 -6.51
C VAL A 76 -24.95 8.56 -6.50
N ASP A 77 -24.84 7.59 -5.58
CA ASP A 77 -25.82 6.50 -5.44
C ASP A 77 -27.23 7.02 -5.11
N LEU A 78 -27.33 8.10 -4.33
CA LEU A 78 -28.59 8.76 -4.02
C LEU A 78 -29.20 9.44 -5.26
N LEU A 79 -28.38 10.11 -6.06
CA LEU A 79 -28.84 10.77 -7.29
C LEU A 79 -29.30 9.75 -8.34
N ASP A 80 -28.61 8.61 -8.44
CA ASP A 80 -29.00 7.52 -9.35
C ASP A 80 -30.38 6.95 -8.96
N ARG A 81 -30.59 6.72 -7.66
CA ARG A 81 -31.88 6.27 -7.11
C ARG A 81 -33.03 7.26 -7.37
N ILE A 82 -32.77 8.57 -7.35
CA ILE A 82 -33.80 9.59 -7.64
C ILE A 82 -34.10 9.65 -9.15
N ARG A 83 -33.13 9.32 -10.01
CA ARG A 83 -33.27 9.38 -11.47
C ARG A 83 -33.99 8.18 -12.07
N THR A 84 -33.96 7.03 -11.40
CA THR A 84 -34.62 5.79 -11.82
C THR A 84 -35.98 5.55 -11.17
N GLY A 85 -36.57 6.56 -10.51
CA GLY A 85 -37.88 6.51 -9.84
C GLY A 85 -38.97 7.25 -10.60
#